data_AF-A0A376LHN8-F1
#
_entry.id   AF-A0A376LHN8-F1
#
_cell.length_a   1.000
_cell.length_b   1.000
_cell.length_c   1.000
_cell.angle_alpha   90.00
_cell.angle_beta   90.00
_cell.angle_gamma   90.00
#
_symmetry.space_group_name_H-M   'P 1'
#
loop_
_entity.id
_entity.type
_entity.pdbx_description
1 polymer ?
#
loop_
_entity_poly.entity_id
_entity_poly.type
_entity_poly.pdbx_seq_one_letter_code
_entity_poly.pdbx_strand_id
1 'polypeptide(L)' 'MSQDPFQEREAEKYANPIPSREFILEHLTKREKPASR' A
#
# COMPACT_ATOMS: atom_id res chain seq x y z
N MET A 1 -3.77 -7.21 -11.22
CA MET A 1 -4.47 -6.66 -10.04
C MET A 1 -3.85 -7.33 -8.83
N SER A 2 -2.87 -6.70 -8.18
CA SER A 2 -2.37 -7.21 -6.90
C SER A 2 -3.39 -6.74 -5.86
N GLN A 3 -4.27 -7.65 -5.48
CA GLN A 3 -5.27 -7.43 -4.44
C GLN A 3 -4.51 -7.50 -3.13
N ASP A 4 -4.43 -6.37 -2.44
CA ASP A 4 -3.65 -6.25 -1.23
C ASP A 4 -4.21 -7.18 -0.12
N PRO A 5 -3.50 -8.27 0.23
CA PRO A 5 -4.04 -9.32 1.10
C PRO A 5 -4.20 -8.87 2.56
N PHE A 6 -3.65 -7.71 2.92
CA PHE A 6 -3.69 -7.19 4.29
C PHE A 6 -4.46 -5.87 4.40
N GLN A 7 -5.24 -5.53 3.38
CA GLN A 7 -6.00 -4.29 3.35
C GLN A 7 -6.99 -4.19 4.50
N GLU A 8 -7.70 -5.27 4.83
CA GLU A 8 -8.70 -5.30 5.92
C GLU A 8 -8.05 -5.05 7.29
N ARG A 9 -6.86 -5.62 7.52
CA ARG A 9 -6.09 -5.41 8.77
C ARG A 9 -5.74 -3.94 8.99
N GLU A 10 -5.28 -3.23 7.96
CA GLU A 10 -4.99 -1.79 8.10
C GLU A 10 -6.26 -0.94 8.18
N ALA A 11 -7.35 -1.39 7.56
CA ALA A 11 -8.64 -0.71 7.62
C ALA A 11 -9.27 -0.72 9.01
N GLU A 12 -9.01 -1.74 9.83
CA GLU A 12 -9.44 -1.77 11.23
C GLU A 12 -8.70 -0.75 12.10
N LYS A 13 -7.48 -0.37 11.71
CA LYS A 13 -6.58 0.45 12.54
C LYS A 13 -6.73 1.95 12.30
N TYR A 14 -7.19 2.35 11.11
CA TYR A 14 -7.27 3.74 10.71
C TYR A 14 -8.64 4.08 10.11
N ALA A 15 -9.19 5.24 10.49
CA ALA A 15 -10.45 5.76 9.96
C ALA A 15 -10.42 5.99 8.44
N ASN A 16 -9.23 6.24 7.88
CA ASN A 16 -9.00 6.30 6.45
C ASN A 16 -8.10 5.11 6.05
N PRO A 17 -8.68 4.01 5.55
CA PRO A 17 -7.93 2.81 5.20
C PRO A 17 -6.94 3.12 4.08
N ILE A 18 -5.68 2.82 4.32
CA ILE A 18 -4.61 2.85 3.32
C ILE A 18 -4.28 1.41 2.90
N PRO A 19 -3.62 1.21 1.74
CA PRO A 19 -3.06 -0.08 1.41
C PRO A 19 -2.06 -0.53 2.48
N SER A 20 -1.86 -1.84 2.57
CA SER A 20 -0.96 -2.47 3.50
C SER A 20 0.47 -2.00 3.29
N ARG A 21 1.20 -2.05 4.41
CA ARG A 21 2.62 -1.74 4.42
C ARG A 21 3.38 -2.57 3.38
N GLU A 22 3.07 -3.86 3.29
CA GLU A 22 3.70 -4.81 2.38
C GLU A 22 3.47 -4.40 0.93
N PHE A 23 2.24 -4.07 0.57
CA PHE A 23 1.88 -3.62 -0.77
C PHE A 23 2.55 -2.29 -1.13
N ILE A 24 2.58 -1.32 -0.21
CA ILE A 24 3.23 -0.03 -0.41
C ILE A 24 4.73 -0.23 -0.67
N LEU A 25 5.41 -1.06 0.13
CA LEU A 25 6.84 -1.32 -0.04
C LEU A 25 7.15 -2.02 -1.36
N GLU A 26 6.37 -3.04 -1.74
CA GLU A 26 6.53 -3.70 -3.05
C GLU A 26 6.32 -2.71 -4.20
N HIS A 27 5.36 -1.81 -4.07
CA HIS A 27 5.10 -0.79 -5.07
C HIS A 27 6.24 0.23 -5.15
N LEU A 28 6.79 0.66 -4.01
CA LEU A 28 7.92 1.58 -3.93
C LEU A 28 9.22 0.96 -4.46
N THR A 29 9.48 -0.32 -4.20
CA THR A 29 10.70 -0.99 -4.69
C THR A 29 10.68 -1.19 -6.20
N LYS A 30 9.51 -1.46 -6.79
CA LYS A 30 9.34 -1.53 -8.26
C LYS A 30 9.44 -0.17 -8.94
N ARG A 31 9.34 0.92 -8.18
CA ARG A 31 9.33 2.26 -8.73
C ARG A 31 10.77 2.76 -8.94
N GLU A 32 11.17 2.90 -10.19
CA GLU A 32 12.53 3.36 -10.54
C GLU A 32 12.71 4.89 -10.46
N LYS A 33 11.61 5.65 -10.41
CA LYS A 33 11.62 7.13 -10.46
C LYS A 33 10.82 7.72 -9.29
N PRO A 34 11.13 8.92 -8.80
CA PRO A 34 10.37 9.56 -7.73
C PRO A 34 8.87 9.64 -8.03
N ALA A 35 8.05 9.62 -6.98
CA ALA A 35 6.64 9.99 -7.11
C ALA A 35 6.55 11.45 -7.58
N SER A 36 5.94 11.68 -8.74
CA SER A 36 5.64 13.04 -9.19
C SER A 36 4.39 13.55 -8.50
N ARG A 37 4.33 14.87 -8.32
CA ARG A 37 3.21 15.57 -7.67
C ARG A 37 1.97 15.61 -8.55
#